data_AF-A0A7S3HGD5-F1
#
_entry.id   AF-A0A7S3HGD5-F1
#
_cell.length_a   1.000
_cell.length_b   1.000
_cell.length_c   1.000
_cell.angle_alpha   90.00
_cell.angle_beta   90.00
_cell.angle_gamma   90.00
#
_symmetry.space_group_name_H-M   'P 1'
#
loop_
_entity.id
_entity.type
_entity.pdbx_description
1 polymer ?
#
loop_
_entity_poly.entity_id
_entity_poly.type
_entity_poly.pdbx_seq_one_letter_code
_entity_poly.pdbx_strand_id
1 'polypeptide(L)'
;NFKPNDDPNEVAGSKKNVDRWHCDTTPFVLIVFATDPDEYTGGELQYFQGTREEGVALLSSGAGLPAERVLNVGRQEKGYGVLMQGWRVFHQVTAVLTGNERTTLVYSFQPRNV
;
A
#
# COMPACT_ATOMS: atom_id res chain seq x y z
N ASN A 1 -8.38 1.40 12.78
CA ASN A 1 -7.57 1.01 11.61
C ASN A 1 -6.70 -0.15 12.01
N PHE A 2 -6.87 -1.29 11.35
CA PHE A 2 -5.94 -2.39 11.55
C PHE A 2 -4.60 -1.97 10.95
N LYS A 3 -3.56 -1.97 11.79
CA LYS A 3 -2.17 -1.96 11.36
C LYS A 3 -1.56 -3.18 12.04
N PRO A 4 -1.11 -4.20 11.29
CA PRO A 4 -0.47 -5.34 11.91
C PRO A 4 0.77 -4.85 12.68
N ASN A 5 1.06 -5.53 13.78
CA ASN A 5 2.34 -5.38 14.46
C ASN A 5 3.48 -5.71 13.47
N ASP A 6 4.69 -5.27 13.77
CA ASP A 6 5.89 -5.51 12.96
C ASP A 6 5.89 -6.93 12.37
N ASP A 7 6.12 -7.05 11.06
CA ASP A 7 6.18 -8.35 10.39
C ASP A 7 7.22 -9.21 11.15
N PRO A 8 6.84 -10.36 11.72
CA PRO A 8 7.77 -11.20 12.47
C PRO A 8 8.92 -11.72 11.58
N ASN A 9 8.81 -11.60 10.26
CA ASN A 9 9.87 -11.89 9.30
C ASN A 9 10.66 -10.64 8.85
N GLU A 10 10.43 -9.46 9.44
CA GLU A 10 11.20 -8.24 9.18
C GLU A 10 12.65 -8.47 9.67
N VAL A 11 13.56 -8.75 8.74
CA VAL A 11 14.97 -9.01 9.06
C VAL A 11 15.58 -7.73 9.65
N ALA A 12 16.21 -7.83 10.81
CA ALA A 12 16.91 -6.71 11.43
C ALA A 12 17.96 -6.13 10.44
N GLY A 13 17.79 -4.86 10.06
CA GLY A 13 18.63 -4.18 9.06
C GLY A 13 18.04 -4.13 7.63
N SER A 14 16.90 -4.78 7.39
CA SER A 14 16.14 -4.59 6.14
C SER A 14 15.43 -3.23 6.14
N LYS A 15 15.30 -2.62 4.96
CA LYS A 15 14.52 -1.38 4.82
C LYS A 15 13.06 -1.69 5.08
N LYS A 16 12.44 -0.90 5.96
CA LYS A 16 11.04 -1.07 6.34
C LYS A 16 10.12 -0.63 5.20
N ASN A 17 8.96 -1.29 5.11
CA ASN A 17 7.88 -0.84 4.23
C ASN A 17 7.52 0.61 4.54
N VAL A 18 7.34 1.41 3.50
CA VAL A 18 6.96 2.82 3.62
C VAL A 18 5.60 2.93 4.29
N ASP A 19 4.67 2.03 3.95
CA ASP A 19 3.43 1.84 4.67
C ASP A 19 3.08 0.36 4.77
N ARG A 20 2.47 -0.05 5.88
CA ARG A 20 2.12 -1.44 6.17
C ARG A 20 0.74 -1.77 5.62
N TRP A 21 0.39 -3.05 5.59
CA TRP A 21 -0.95 -3.49 5.23
C TRP A 21 -2.04 -2.80 6.05
N HIS A 22 -2.89 -2.03 5.39
CA HIS A 22 -4.00 -1.30 6.01
C HIS A 22 -5.11 -1.02 5.00
N CYS A 23 -6.21 -0.46 5.51
CA CYS A 23 -7.16 0.32 4.73
C CYS A 23 -7.20 1.73 5.30
N ASP A 24 -7.48 2.71 4.44
CA ASP A 24 -7.63 4.10 4.85
C ASP A 24 -8.83 4.28 5.78
N THR A 25 -8.84 5.41 6.49
CA THR A 25 -10.05 5.90 7.17
C THR A 25 -11.03 6.59 6.23
N THR A 26 -10.57 6.96 5.03
CA THR A 26 -11.34 7.75 4.07
C THR A 26 -11.99 6.84 3.02
N PRO A 27 -13.20 7.17 2.54
CA PRO A 27 -13.92 6.31 1.60
C PRO A 27 -13.18 6.12 0.27
N PHE A 28 -12.59 7.19 -0.27
CA PHE A 28 -11.87 7.17 -1.54
C PHE A 28 -10.57 7.97 -1.43
N VAL A 29 -9.53 7.49 -2.11
CA VAL A 29 -8.26 8.19 -2.24
C VAL A 29 -7.78 8.18 -3.69
N LEU A 30 -7.23 9.30 -4.15
CA LEU A 30 -6.47 9.41 -5.39
C LEU A 30 -4.99 9.57 -5.03
N ILE A 31 -4.17 8.63 -5.47
CA ILE A 31 -2.71 8.69 -5.36
C ILE A 31 -2.17 9.15 -6.71
N VAL A 32 -1.47 10.29 -6.75
CA VAL A 32 -0.80 10.81 -7.94
C VAL A 32 0.71 10.66 -7.76
N PHE A 33 1.38 10.07 -8.75
CA PHE A 33 2.82 9.83 -8.71
C PHE A 33 3.58 11.10 -9.11
N ALA A 34 4.52 11.54 -8.27
CA ALA A 34 5.27 12.79 -8.45
C ALA A 34 6.76 12.58 -8.78
N THR A 35 7.25 11.34 -8.69
CA THR A 35 8.62 10.94 -9.04
C THR A 35 8.57 9.88 -10.13
N ASP A 36 9.47 9.97 -11.12
CA ASP A 36 9.50 8.98 -12.19
C ASP A 36 10.06 7.64 -11.67
N PRO A 37 9.48 6.50 -12.09
CA PRO A 37 9.81 5.21 -11.51
C PRO A 37 11.21 4.70 -11.91
N ASP A 38 11.92 5.40 -12.80
CA ASP A 38 13.34 5.13 -13.14
C ASP A 38 14.32 5.71 -12.12
N GLU A 39 13.84 6.59 -11.24
CA GLU A 39 14.66 7.28 -10.24
C GLU A 39 14.86 6.46 -8.95
N TYR A 40 14.11 5.37 -8.77
CA TYR A 40 14.13 4.53 -7.56
C TYR A 40 13.86 3.05 -7.87
N THR A 41 14.14 2.18 -6.90
CA THR A 41 13.69 0.77 -6.89
C THR A 41 12.95 0.46 -5.61
N GLY A 42 12.06 -0.54 -5.61
CA GLY A 42 11.14 -0.79 -4.50
C GLY A 42 9.99 0.22 -4.47
N GLY A 43 9.31 0.34 -3.33
CA GLY A 43 8.18 1.26 -3.17
C GLY A 43 6.94 0.86 -3.99
N GLU A 44 6.78 -0.42 -4.28
CA GLU A 44 5.61 -0.97 -4.92
C GLU A 44 4.36 -0.69 -4.08
N LEU A 45 3.32 -0.09 -4.70
CA LEU A 45 1.99 -0.04 -4.12
C LEU A 45 1.31 -1.38 -4.38
N GLN A 46 1.16 -2.17 -3.32
CA GLN A 46 0.57 -3.50 -3.37
C GLN A 46 -0.83 -3.50 -2.78
N TYR A 47 -1.70 -4.37 -3.30
CA TYR A 47 -3.03 -4.60 -2.76
C TYR A 47 -3.35 -6.09 -2.69
N PHE A 48 -4.21 -6.45 -1.74
CA PHE A 48 -4.67 -7.82 -1.57
C PHE A 48 -5.89 -8.07 -2.46
N GLN A 49 -5.83 -9.11 -3.28
CA GLN A 49 -6.96 -9.60 -4.07
C GLN A 49 -7.92 -10.36 -3.16
N GLY A 50 -8.71 -9.62 -2.40
CA GLY A 50 -9.68 -10.13 -1.43
C GLY A 50 -10.35 -8.98 -0.69
N THR A 51 -11.13 -9.34 0.32
CA THR A 51 -11.73 -8.32 1.20
C THR A 51 -10.73 -7.86 2.25
N ARG A 52 -10.97 -6.68 2.82
CA ARG A 52 -10.26 -6.19 4.00
C ARG A 52 -10.36 -7.19 5.15
N GLU A 53 -11.54 -7.71 5.40
CA GLU A 53 -11.83 -8.63 6.51
C GLU A 53 -11.02 -9.92 6.37
N GLU A 54 -10.96 -10.49 5.16
CA GLU A 54 -10.12 -11.64 4.85
C GLU A 54 -8.64 -11.35 5.09
N GLY A 55 -8.12 -10.23 4.55
CA GLY A 55 -6.72 -9.87 4.68
C GLY A 55 -6.30 -9.65 6.15
N VAL A 56 -7.16 -9.00 6.93
CA VAL A 56 -6.98 -8.78 8.37
C VAL A 56 -6.99 -10.12 9.12
N ALA A 57 -7.93 -11.01 8.82
CA ALA A 57 -8.01 -12.32 9.48
C ALA A 57 -6.75 -13.17 9.21
N LEU A 58 -6.30 -13.20 7.95
CA LEU A 58 -5.09 -13.91 7.54
C LEU A 58 -3.85 -13.39 8.28
N LEU A 59 -3.64 -12.06 8.30
CA LEU A 59 -2.49 -11.47 9.00
C LEU A 59 -2.58 -11.67 10.51
N SER A 60 -3.77 -11.53 11.11
CA SER A 60 -3.98 -11.71 12.55
C SER A 60 -3.75 -13.16 13.00
N SER A 61 -3.94 -14.13 12.10
CA SER A 61 -3.67 -15.55 12.37
C SER A 61 -2.19 -15.92 12.31
N GLY A 62 -1.32 -15.03 11.81
CA GLY A 62 0.09 -15.32 11.55
C GLY A 62 0.37 -16.11 10.27
N ALA A 63 -0.67 -16.49 9.51
CA ALA A 63 -0.51 -17.21 8.24
C ALA A 63 0.15 -16.37 7.13
N GLY A 64 0.15 -15.04 7.27
CA GLY A 64 0.55 -14.13 6.21
C GLY A 64 -0.51 -14.02 5.11
N LEU A 65 -0.26 -13.16 4.11
CA LEU A 65 -1.09 -13.11 2.90
C LEU A 65 -0.53 -14.08 1.85
N PRO A 66 -1.38 -14.88 1.18
CA PRO A 66 -0.94 -15.70 0.04
C PRO A 66 -0.32 -14.84 -1.06
N ALA A 67 0.90 -15.19 -1.49
CA ALA A 67 1.69 -14.36 -2.40
C ALA A 67 0.98 -14.13 -3.75
N GLU A 68 0.27 -15.14 -4.24
CA GLU A 68 -0.52 -15.09 -5.48
C GLU A 68 -1.73 -14.14 -5.40
N ARG A 69 -2.12 -13.72 -4.18
CA ARG A 69 -3.18 -12.74 -3.93
C ARG A 69 -2.63 -11.36 -3.56
N VAL A 70 -1.31 -11.17 -3.55
CA VAL A 70 -0.67 -9.86 -3.37
C VAL A 70 -0.30 -9.32 -4.73
N LEU A 71 -1.09 -8.36 -5.21
CA LEU A 71 -0.95 -7.76 -6.54
C LEU A 71 -0.30 -6.38 -6.45
N ASN A 72 0.29 -5.94 -7.55
CA ASN A 72 0.88 -4.61 -7.69
C ASN A 72 0.03 -3.76 -8.64
N VAL A 73 -0.12 -2.45 -8.34
CA VAL A 73 -0.75 -1.49 -9.26
C VAL A 73 0.06 -1.24 -10.53
N GLY A 74 1.26 -1.81 -10.60
CA GLY A 74 2.19 -1.66 -11.70
C GLY A 74 3.02 -0.40 -11.58
N ARG A 75 3.89 -0.22 -12.58
CA ARG A 75 4.79 0.92 -12.67
C ARG A 75 4.01 2.15 -13.15
N GLN A 76 4.12 3.26 -12.43
CA GLN A 76 3.39 4.49 -12.70
C GLN A 76 4.39 5.62 -12.97
N GLU A 77 4.29 6.25 -14.13
CA GLU A 77 5.10 7.43 -14.49
C GLU A 77 4.64 8.68 -13.72
N LYS A 78 5.49 9.70 -13.65
CA LYS A 78 5.10 10.97 -13.04
C LYS A 78 3.86 11.54 -13.74
N GLY A 79 2.88 11.97 -12.94
CA GLY A 79 1.62 12.54 -13.40
C GLY A 79 0.48 11.51 -13.55
N TYR A 80 0.77 10.21 -13.52
CA TYR A 80 -0.26 9.18 -13.49
C TYR A 80 -0.88 9.05 -12.10
N GLY A 81 -2.04 8.42 -12.01
CA GLY A 81 -2.72 8.25 -10.72
C GLY A 81 -3.57 6.99 -10.60
N VAL A 82 -3.73 6.57 -9.35
CA VAL A 82 -4.57 5.43 -8.93
C VAL A 82 -5.68 5.96 -8.03
N LEU A 83 -6.92 5.81 -8.47
CA LEU A 83 -8.11 6.07 -7.66
C LEU A 83 -8.59 4.75 -7.05
N MET A 84 -8.75 4.70 -5.73
CA MET A 84 -9.22 3.49 -5.04
C MET A 84 -10.21 3.80 -3.92
N GLN A 85 -11.00 2.79 -3.56
CA GLN A 85 -11.85 2.80 -2.36
C GLN A 85 -10.97 2.61 -1.12
N GLY A 86 -10.45 3.70 -0.54
CA GLY A 86 -9.45 3.66 0.53
C GLY A 86 -9.86 2.78 1.73
N TRP A 87 -11.13 2.85 2.17
CA TRP A 87 -11.66 2.03 3.25
C TRP A 87 -11.80 0.53 2.93
N ARG A 88 -11.80 0.16 1.64
CA ARG A 88 -12.11 -1.20 1.18
C ARG A 88 -10.92 -1.95 0.58
N VAL A 89 -10.00 -1.24 -0.08
CA VAL A 89 -8.82 -1.86 -0.70
C VAL A 89 -7.76 -2.02 0.38
N PHE A 90 -7.43 -3.28 0.72
CA PHE A 90 -6.38 -3.58 1.68
C PHE A 90 -5.04 -3.53 0.97
N HIS A 91 -4.16 -2.60 1.37
CA HIS A 91 -2.97 -2.24 0.60
C HIS A 91 -1.78 -1.87 1.49
N GLN A 92 -0.59 -1.85 0.88
CA GLN A 92 0.66 -1.41 1.50
C GLN A 92 1.58 -0.73 0.49
N VAL A 93 2.64 -0.10 0.97
CA VAL A 93 3.75 0.38 0.13
C VAL A 93 5.04 -0.25 0.63
N THR A 94 5.67 -1.07 -0.19
CA THR A 94 6.93 -1.75 0.16
C THR A 94 8.06 -0.75 0.38
N ALA A 95 9.20 -1.23 0.87
CA ALA A 95 10.37 -0.39 1.10
C ALA A 95 10.96 0.18 -0.19
N VAL A 96 11.44 1.44 -0.15
CA VAL A 96 12.25 2.02 -1.23
C VAL A 96 13.70 1.54 -1.08
N LEU A 97 14.16 0.72 -2.02
CA LEU A 97 15.46 0.03 -1.95
C LEU A 97 16.63 0.90 -2.43
N THR A 98 16.43 1.70 -3.47
CA THR A 98 17.40 2.68 -3.99
C THR A 98 16.70 3.94 -4.47
N GLY A 99 17.45 5.00 -4.75
CA GLY A 99 16.92 6.31 -5.16
C GLY A 99 16.94 7.34 -4.02
N ASN A 100 16.83 8.62 -4.38
CA ASN A 100 16.82 9.72 -3.43
C ASN A 100 15.44 9.90 -2.78
N GLU A 101 14.39 9.75 -3.57
CA GLU A 101 13.01 9.92 -3.12
C GLU A 101 12.04 9.06 -3.94
N ARG A 102 10.85 8.86 -3.36
CA ARG A 102 9.65 8.37 -4.05
C ARG A 102 8.47 9.16 -3.52
N THR A 103 8.04 10.15 -4.29
CA THR A 103 7.04 11.12 -3.84
C THR A 103 5.70 10.87 -4.52
N THR A 104 4.63 10.87 -3.72
CA THR A 104 3.24 10.77 -4.19
C THR A 104 2.38 11.82 -3.51
N LEU A 105 1.43 12.39 -4.24
CA LEU A 105 0.38 13.25 -3.70
C LEU A 105 -0.86 12.40 -3.43
N VAL A 106 -1.39 12.44 -2.21
CA VAL A 106 -2.57 11.66 -1.83
C VAL A 106 -3.73 12.61 -1.52
N TYR A 107 -4.79 12.54 -2.33
CA TYR A 107 -6.03 13.27 -2.12
C TYR A 107 -7.07 12.33 -1.52
N SER A 108 -7.61 12.70 -0.36
CA SER A 108 -8.71 11.98 0.26
C SER A 108 -10.05 12.64 -0.05
N PHE A 109 -11.04 11.84 -0.43
CA PHE A 109 -12.39 12.29 -0.74
C PHE A 109 -13.39 11.67 0.22
N GLN A 110 -14.27 12.51 0.75
CA GLN A 110 -15.43 12.08 1.52
C GLN A 110 -16.70 12.48 0.78
N PRO A 111 -17.74 11.61 0.79
CA PRO A 111 -19.05 12.01 0.32
C PRO A 111 -19.55 13.22 1.14
N ARG A 112 -20.29 14.12 0.49
CA ARG A 112 -20.84 15.31 1.17
C ARG A 112 -21.88 14.94 2.24
N ASN A 113 -22.59 13.83 2.05
CA ASN A 113 -23.82 13.49 2.78
C ASN A 113 -23.72 12.14 3.52
N VAL A 114 -22.55 11.79 4.06
CA VAL A 114 -22.38 10.64 4.98
C VAL A 114 -22.51 11.07 6.43
#